data_AF-A0A942BQ68-F1
#
_entry.id   AF-A0A942BQ68-F1
#
_cell.length_a   1.000
_cell.length_b   1.000
_cell.length_c   1.000
_cell.angle_alpha   90.00
_cell.angle_beta   90.00
_cell.angle_gamma   90.00
#
_symmetry.space_group_name_H-M   'P 1'
#
loop_
_entity.id
_entity.type
_entity.pdbx_description
1 polymer ?
#
loop_
_entity_poly.entity_id
_entity_poly.type
_entity_poly.pdbx_seq_one_letter_code
_entity_poly.pdbx_strand_id
1 'polypeptide(L)'
;MPTLECRHCGAPLPESAALGPFTCPYCQTVNEPSTVLARPASLSAADQKEAIKEAVKEELDQRLLHGSPAATTPESSPQPDEPGPSHDSAGGLGSLKSLVASFGWSGLILIGALTWGVLEKHHNGRLLRQDAVGSGLTPKDLANLQDHGLVTLKVAPPPGGWKAYDPGLELPWLLTQARAWAPDARLRMLQMTRAQSNGTVDLQDDADAIVEAVFDSEEAQARSATSHARTHAEVNTGLVLRLAQTKVQAQLTWGEASQPLLPTSETVPLARVFAALQSARSLPDTPLTGRLTWNAEAGWVWGVQSIATAHHAPFVRASDARIIR
;
A
#
# COMPACT_ATOMS: atom_id res chain seq x y z
N MET A 1 30.76 20.77 12.88
CA MET A 1 31.91 20.31 12.06
C MET A 1 31.40 19.25 11.11
N PRO A 2 31.81 19.22 9.84
CA PRO A 2 31.34 18.21 8.89
C PRO A 2 31.77 16.82 9.35
N THR A 3 30.82 15.89 9.43
CA THR A 3 31.09 14.48 9.72
C THR A 3 31.57 13.81 8.44
N LEU A 4 32.70 13.09 8.53
CA LEU A 4 33.22 12.27 7.43
C LEU A 4 32.49 10.92 7.44
N GLU A 5 32.07 10.42 6.28
CA GLU A 5 31.39 9.13 6.14
C GLU A 5 32.12 8.23 5.13
N CYS A 6 32.13 6.92 5.39
CA CYS A 6 32.67 5.92 4.48
C CYS A 6 31.82 5.87 3.20
N ARG A 7 32.44 6.01 2.03
CA ARG A 7 31.72 6.02 0.75
C ARG A 7 30.99 4.70 0.46
N HIS A 8 31.50 3.59 1.01
CA HIS A 8 30.95 2.27 0.71
C HIS A 8 29.76 1.90 1.60
N CYS A 9 29.80 2.24 2.90
CA CYS A 9 28.77 1.80 3.86
C CYS A 9 28.08 2.95 4.62
N GLY A 10 28.47 4.21 4.40
CA GLY A 10 27.92 5.38 5.08
C GLY A 10 28.33 5.52 6.56
N ALA A 11 29.15 4.62 7.10
CA ALA A 11 29.54 4.66 8.51
C ALA A 11 30.43 5.88 8.82
N PRO A 12 30.30 6.51 10.00
CA PRO A 12 31.09 7.67 10.37
C PRO A 12 32.57 7.32 10.48
N LEU A 13 33.43 8.23 10.01
CA LEU A 13 34.88 8.11 10.04
C LEU A 13 35.47 9.16 11.00
N PRO A 14 36.60 8.86 11.67
CA PRO A 14 37.30 9.84 12.49
C PRO A 14 37.90 10.96 11.62
N GLU A 15 38.12 12.15 12.19
CA GLU A 15 38.68 13.30 11.46
C GLU A 15 40.06 13.02 10.85
N SER A 16 40.83 12.09 11.42
CA SER A 16 42.10 11.65 10.86
C SER A 16 41.97 10.99 9.49
N ALA A 17 40.77 10.54 9.10
CA ALA A 17 40.49 10.02 7.76
C ALA A 17 40.61 11.07 6.64
N ALA A 18 40.61 12.37 6.99
CA ALA A 18 40.86 13.45 6.02
C ALA A 18 42.36 13.60 5.65
N LEU A 19 43.27 13.01 6.44
CA LEU A 19 44.72 13.23 6.31
C LEU A 19 45.40 12.22 5.38
N GLY A 20 44.72 11.15 4.96
CA GLY A 20 45.30 10.11 4.11
C GLY A 20 44.37 8.91 3.91
N PRO A 21 44.82 7.87 3.18
CA PRO A 21 44.06 6.65 3.00
C PRO A 21 43.64 6.05 4.35
N PHE A 22 42.35 5.71 4.49
CA PHE A 22 41.79 5.22 5.74
C PHE A 22 40.95 3.97 5.53
N THR A 23 41.26 2.91 6.27
CA THR A 23 40.47 1.67 6.24
C THR A 23 39.26 1.81 7.16
N CYS A 24 38.05 1.73 6.59
CA CYS A 24 36.83 1.81 7.36
C CYS A 24 36.74 0.64 8.37
N PRO A 25 36.58 0.88 9.68
CA PRO A 25 36.53 -0.19 10.67
C PRO A 25 35.25 -1.05 10.56
N TYR A 26 34.23 -0.58 9.82
CA TYR A 26 32.94 -1.24 9.69
C TYR A 26 32.89 -2.20 8.49
N CYS A 27 33.32 -1.75 7.31
CA CYS A 27 33.26 -2.54 6.07
C CYS A 27 34.63 -2.94 5.51
N GLN A 28 35.72 -2.55 6.19
CA GLN A 28 37.11 -2.85 5.81
C GLN A 28 37.55 -2.29 4.44
N THR A 29 36.74 -1.45 3.80
CA THR A 29 37.10 -0.77 2.54
C THR A 29 38.09 0.37 2.82
N VAL A 30 39.13 0.48 2.00
CA VAL A 30 40.07 1.61 2.02
C VAL A 30 39.41 2.79 1.31
N ASN A 31 39.26 3.91 2.01
CA ASN A 31 38.75 5.17 1.47
C ASN A 31 39.94 6.07 1.15
N GLU A 32 39.99 6.62 -0.07
CA GLU A 32 40.95 7.68 -0.41
C GLU A 32 40.41 9.04 0.04
N PRO A 33 41.27 10.01 0.43
CA PRO A 33 40.84 11.32 0.93
C PRO A 33 39.87 12.06 -0.01
N SER A 34 40.09 11.93 -1.32
CA SER A 34 39.25 12.52 -2.38
C SER A 34 37.88 11.87 -2.51
N THR A 35 37.67 10.70 -1.89
CA THR A 35 36.45 9.90 -1.97
C THR A 35 35.61 9.95 -0.69
N VAL A 36 36.12 10.59 0.37
CA VAL A 36 35.38 10.81 1.61
C VAL A 36 34.41 11.97 1.40
N LEU A 37 33.12 11.69 1.52
CA LEU A 37 32.08 12.71 1.37
C LEU A 37 31.97 13.51 2.67
N ALA A 38 32.28 14.81 2.61
CA ALA A 38 31.89 15.72 3.66
C ALA A 38 30.38 15.93 3.56
N ARG A 39 29.62 15.34 4.49
CA ARG A 39 28.20 15.61 4.57
C ARG A 39 28.03 17.08 4.98
N PRO A 40 27.30 17.92 4.19
CA PRO A 40 26.98 19.26 4.65
C PRO A 40 26.29 19.14 6.00
N ALA A 41 26.66 20.00 6.95
CA ALA A 41 26.08 19.98 8.28
C ALA A 41 24.56 19.90 8.16
N SER A 42 23.97 18.85 8.72
CA SER A 42 22.52 18.66 8.69
C SER A 42 21.88 19.92 9.24
N LEU A 43 21.09 20.61 8.40
CA LEU A 43 20.24 21.71 8.84
C LEU A 43 19.49 21.26 10.09
N SER A 44 19.45 22.11 11.12
CA SER A 44 18.72 21.75 12.34
C SER A 44 17.26 21.48 11.99
N ALA A 45 16.55 20.68 12.80
CA ALA A 45 15.13 20.42 12.55
C ALA A 45 14.30 21.72 12.44
N ALA A 46 14.74 22.80 13.09
CA ALA A 46 14.15 24.12 12.96
C ALA A 46 14.42 24.74 11.58
N ASP A 47 15.65 24.67 11.09
CA ASP A 47 16.02 25.21 9.77
C ASP A 47 15.39 24.42 8.62
N GLN A 48 15.26 23.09 8.76
CA GLN A 48 14.54 22.26 7.79
C GLN A 48 13.05 22.63 7.73
N LYS A 49 12.43 22.90 8.89
CA LYS A 49 11.03 23.31 8.97
C LYS A 49 10.79 24.67 8.31
N GLU A 50 11.70 25.63 8.49
CA GLU A 50 11.61 26.94 7.82
C GLU A 50 11.88 26.83 6.31
N ALA A 51 12.84 25.99 5.88
CA ALA A 51 13.08 25.75 4.45
C ALA A 51 11.85 25.13 3.75
N ILE A 52 11.18 24.17 4.40
CA ILE A 52 9.95 23.57 3.86
C ILE A 52 8.81 24.59 3.81
N LYS A 53 8.67 25.46 4.83
CA LYS A 53 7.66 26.53 4.81
C LYS A 53 7.86 27.48 3.65
N GLU A 54 9.09 27.94 3.41
CA GLU A 54 9.37 28.84 2.30
C GLU A 54 9.14 28.18 0.93
N ALA A 55 9.52 26.90 0.77
CA ALA A 55 9.25 26.17 -0.48
C ALA A 55 7.74 25.99 -0.75
N VAL A 56 6.94 25.68 0.28
CA VAL A 56 5.48 25.56 0.15
C VAL A 56 4.84 26.90 -0.16
N LYS A 57 5.34 27.99 0.44
CA LYS A 57 4.88 29.35 0.18
C LYS A 57 5.18 29.77 -1.26
N GLU A 58 6.38 29.50 -1.76
CA GLU A 58 6.77 29.80 -3.13
C GLU A 58 5.91 29.03 -4.15
N GLU A 59 5.61 27.75 -3.91
CA GLU A 59 4.74 26.98 -4.80
C GLU A 59 3.28 27.45 -4.75
N LEU A 60 2.79 27.88 -3.58
CA LEU A 60 1.46 28.48 -3.44
C LEU A 60 1.37 29.81 -4.20
N ASP A 61 2.39 30.66 -4.09
CA ASP A 61 2.47 31.93 -4.79
C ASP A 61 2.54 31.72 -6.31
N GLN A 62 3.31 30.73 -6.79
CA GLN A 62 3.34 30.35 -8.20
C GLN A 62 1.95 29.88 -8.70
N ARG A 63 1.21 29.10 -7.91
CA ARG A 63 -0.14 28.67 -8.28
C ARG A 63 -1.15 29.82 -8.33
N LEU A 64 -1.01 30.80 -7.44
CA LEU A 64 -1.85 32.00 -7.44
C LEU A 64 -1.54 32.90 -8.65
N LEU A 65 -0.27 33.02 -9.03
CA LEU A 65 0.17 33.79 -10.20
C LEU A 65 -0.25 33.13 -11.53
N HIS A 66 -0.26 31.80 -11.59
CA HIS A 66 -0.54 31.08 -12.83
C HIS A 66 -2.02 30.73 -13.05
N GLY A 67 -2.94 31.22 -12.20
CA GLY A 67 -4.39 31.22 -12.43
C GLY A 67 -4.95 29.86 -12.85
N SER A 68 -5.53 29.11 -11.91
CA SER A 68 -6.29 27.86 -12.20
C SER A 68 -7.09 27.97 -13.51
N PRO A 69 -6.86 27.10 -14.51
CA PRO A 69 -7.64 27.14 -15.73
C PRO A 69 -9.11 26.96 -15.36
N ALA A 70 -9.90 27.98 -15.70
CA ALA A 70 -11.33 28.02 -15.42
C ALA A 70 -11.98 26.74 -15.94
N ALA A 71 -12.69 26.04 -15.04
CA ALA A 71 -13.53 24.93 -15.40
C ALA A 71 -14.60 25.43 -16.38
N THR A 72 -14.47 25.05 -17.65
CA THR A 72 -15.49 25.24 -18.68
C THR A 72 -16.77 24.58 -18.22
N THR A 73 -17.78 25.39 -17.91
CA THR A 73 -19.12 24.96 -17.56
C THR A 73 -19.79 24.42 -18.83
N PRO A 74 -20.39 23.22 -18.83
CA PRO A 74 -21.14 22.76 -19.99
C PRO A 74 -22.47 23.52 -20.11
N GLU A 75 -22.69 23.99 -21.33
CA GLU A 75 -23.84 24.70 -21.86
C GLU A 75 -25.15 23.92 -21.63
N SER A 76 -26.10 24.57 -20.96
CA SER A 76 -27.45 24.06 -20.69
C SER A 76 -28.34 24.19 -21.92
N SER A 77 -28.79 23.06 -22.46
CA SER A 77 -29.85 23.00 -23.47
C SER A 77 -31.25 23.28 -22.87
N PRO A 78 -32.19 23.86 -23.64
CA PRO A 78 -33.49 24.32 -23.15
C PRO A 78 -34.54 23.20 -23.12
N GLN A 79 -35.37 23.20 -22.07
CA GLN A 79 -36.57 22.36 -21.95
C GLN A 79 -37.82 23.20 -22.26
N PRO A 80 -38.85 22.68 -22.95
CA PRO A 80 -40.07 23.42 -23.23
C PRO A 80 -41.08 23.32 -22.09
N ASP A 81 -41.81 24.42 -21.92
CA ASP A 81 -42.95 24.65 -21.02
C ASP A 81 -44.12 23.70 -21.26
N GLU A 82 -44.82 23.30 -20.19
CA GLU A 82 -46.29 23.22 -20.13
C GLU A 82 -46.79 23.04 -18.67
N PRO A 83 -48.08 23.34 -18.37
CA PRO A 83 -48.53 23.96 -17.12
C PRO A 83 -49.18 23.00 -16.10
N GLY A 84 -49.30 23.47 -14.84
CA GLY A 84 -49.96 22.79 -13.70
C GLY A 84 -51.50 22.65 -13.82
N PRO A 85 -52.29 22.43 -12.74
CA PRO A 85 -52.00 22.78 -11.33
C PRO A 85 -52.49 21.80 -10.22
N SER A 86 -52.13 22.19 -8.99
CA SER A 86 -52.83 22.07 -7.68
C SER A 86 -53.18 20.70 -7.09
N HIS A 87 -52.67 20.45 -5.87
CA HIS A 87 -53.53 20.24 -4.69
C HIS A 87 -52.74 20.37 -3.36
N ASP A 88 -53.42 20.96 -2.38
CA ASP A 88 -53.04 21.13 -0.98
C ASP A 88 -52.65 19.82 -0.29
N SER A 89 -51.71 19.88 0.67
CA SER A 89 -51.85 19.22 1.97
C SER A 89 -50.76 19.65 2.95
N ALA A 90 -51.22 19.92 4.17
CA ALA A 90 -50.48 20.40 5.32
C ALA A 90 -49.70 19.30 6.06
N GLY A 91 -48.73 19.75 6.87
CA GLY A 91 -48.43 19.13 8.17
C GLY A 91 -47.06 18.46 8.28
N GLY A 92 -46.28 18.89 9.28
CA GLY A 92 -45.22 18.06 9.86
C GLY A 92 -43.92 18.79 10.18
N LEU A 93 -43.93 19.67 11.18
CA LEU A 93 -42.71 20.07 11.89
C LEU A 93 -42.17 18.88 12.70
N GLY A 94 -41.08 18.29 12.24
CA GLY A 94 -40.42 17.14 12.88
C GLY A 94 -38.90 17.32 12.97
N SER A 95 -38.44 17.79 14.13
CA SER A 95 -37.17 17.48 14.81
C SER A 95 -35.86 17.38 14.00
N LEU A 96 -35.08 18.46 14.05
CA LEU A 96 -33.75 18.64 13.45
C LEU A 96 -32.57 18.20 14.37
N LYS A 97 -32.70 17.08 15.10
CA LYS A 97 -31.70 16.64 16.10
C LYS A 97 -30.98 15.31 15.83
N SER A 98 -30.99 14.77 14.60
CA SER A 98 -30.37 13.46 14.30
C SER A 98 -29.25 13.47 13.23
N LEU A 99 -28.62 14.61 12.95
CA LEU A 99 -27.71 14.76 11.80
C LEU A 99 -26.20 14.82 12.12
N VAL A 100 -25.76 14.30 13.28
CA VAL A 100 -24.34 14.36 13.68
C VAL A 100 -23.68 12.99 13.93
N ALA A 101 -24.38 11.86 13.75
CA ALA A 101 -23.81 10.54 14.04
C ALA A 101 -23.34 9.72 12.81
N SER A 102 -23.51 10.20 11.58
CA SER A 102 -23.43 9.34 10.37
C SER A 102 -22.18 9.54 9.50
N PHE A 103 -21.23 10.39 9.90
CA PHE A 103 -20.01 10.68 9.11
C PHE A 103 -18.74 9.94 9.57
N GLY A 104 -18.88 8.92 10.41
CA GLY A 104 -17.77 8.06 10.81
C GLY A 104 -17.77 6.77 10.01
N TRP A 105 -17.00 6.72 8.91
CA TRP A 105 -16.35 5.53 8.28
C TRP A 105 -16.33 5.60 6.75
N SER A 106 -17.38 6.12 6.10
CA SER A 106 -17.45 6.18 4.62
C SER A 106 -16.42 7.14 4.01
N GLY A 107 -15.99 8.17 4.75
CA GLY A 107 -15.00 9.15 4.30
C GLY A 107 -13.55 8.63 4.25
N LEU A 108 -13.20 7.62 5.06
CA LEU A 108 -11.84 7.05 5.07
C LEU A 108 -11.60 6.05 3.91
N ILE A 109 -12.66 5.42 3.40
CA ILE A 109 -12.57 4.46 2.30
C ILE A 109 -12.48 5.16 0.94
N LEU A 110 -13.17 6.29 0.77
CA LEU A 110 -13.13 7.09 -0.46
C LEU A 110 -11.75 7.75 -0.72
N ILE A 111 -11.04 8.14 0.35
CA ILE A 111 -9.67 8.66 0.23
C ILE A 111 -8.70 7.54 -0.18
N GLY A 112 -8.87 6.31 0.33
CA GLY A 112 -8.01 5.17 -0.01
C GLY A 112 -8.15 4.67 -1.47
N ALA A 113 -9.32 4.84 -2.09
CA ALA A 113 -9.53 4.45 -3.50
C ALA A 113 -9.06 5.53 -4.49
N LEU A 114 -9.22 6.82 -4.15
CA LEU A 114 -8.79 7.93 -5.00
C LEU A 114 -7.28 8.22 -4.91
N THR A 115 -6.62 7.92 -3.78
CA THR A 115 -5.16 7.97 -3.72
C THR A 115 -4.51 6.84 -4.50
N TRP A 116 -5.15 5.68 -4.66
CA TRP A 116 -4.57 4.52 -5.35
C TRP A 116 -4.32 4.77 -6.85
N GLY A 117 -5.31 5.29 -7.58
CA GLY A 117 -5.15 5.61 -9.02
C GLY A 117 -4.15 6.74 -9.30
N VAL A 118 -3.89 7.62 -8.31
CA VAL A 118 -2.91 8.72 -8.42
C VAL A 118 -1.51 8.27 -7.97
N LEU A 119 -1.40 7.37 -6.98
CA LEU A 119 -0.12 6.80 -6.54
C LEU A 119 0.43 5.81 -7.58
N GLU A 120 -0.43 5.06 -8.26
CA GLU A 120 -0.04 4.13 -9.33
C GLU A 120 0.49 4.88 -10.57
N LYS A 121 0.03 6.11 -10.83
CA LYS A 121 0.53 6.95 -11.92
C LYS A 121 1.88 7.61 -11.60
N HIS A 122 2.18 7.87 -10.32
CA HIS A 122 3.45 8.48 -9.91
C HIS A 122 4.56 7.47 -9.57
N HIS A 123 4.24 6.25 -9.10
CA HIS A 123 5.26 5.22 -8.83
C HIS A 123 5.69 4.42 -10.07
N ASN A 124 4.82 4.26 -11.08
CA ASN A 124 5.19 3.56 -12.32
C ASN A 124 6.16 4.36 -13.22
N GLY A 125 6.35 5.66 -12.97
CA GLY A 125 7.28 6.51 -13.75
C GLY A 125 8.77 6.23 -13.50
N ARG A 126 9.11 5.42 -12.49
CA ARG A 126 10.48 5.01 -12.18
C ARG A 126 10.56 3.50 -11.91
N LEU A 127 9.92 2.70 -12.77
CA LEU A 127 10.30 1.29 -12.90
C LEU A 127 11.72 1.26 -13.48
N LEU A 128 12.72 1.27 -12.60
CA LEU A 128 14.08 0.91 -12.98
C LEU A 128 14.00 -0.47 -13.62
N ARG A 129 14.29 -0.52 -14.92
CA ARG A 129 14.51 -1.74 -15.69
C ARG A 129 15.70 -2.48 -15.05
N GLN A 130 15.44 -3.26 -14.00
CA GLN A 130 16.39 -4.22 -13.45
C GLN A 130 16.19 -5.55 -14.17
N ASP A 131 16.55 -5.59 -15.44
CA ASP A 131 16.65 -6.82 -16.24
C ASP A 131 18.00 -7.55 -16.00
N ALA A 132 18.78 -7.14 -14.99
CA ALA A 132 20.22 -7.49 -14.88
C ALA A 132 20.64 -8.26 -13.61
N VAL A 133 19.73 -8.99 -12.94
CA VAL A 133 20.14 -10.04 -12.00
C VAL A 133 19.70 -11.38 -12.57
N GLY A 134 20.58 -12.01 -13.37
CA GLY A 134 20.34 -13.25 -14.12
C GLY A 134 20.06 -14.50 -13.27
N SER A 135 19.90 -14.35 -11.96
CA SER A 135 19.46 -15.37 -11.03
C SER A 135 18.39 -14.74 -10.14
N GLY A 136 17.11 -14.95 -10.49
CA GLY A 136 15.99 -14.35 -9.75
C GLY A 136 16.12 -14.54 -8.24
N LEU A 137 15.81 -13.48 -7.49
CA LEU A 137 15.98 -13.43 -6.04
C LEU A 137 15.06 -14.45 -5.37
N THR A 138 15.57 -15.19 -4.40
CA THR A 138 14.73 -16.01 -3.52
C THR A 138 14.09 -15.12 -2.45
N PRO A 139 12.97 -15.54 -1.85
CA PRO A 139 12.38 -14.81 -0.73
C PRO A 139 13.34 -14.55 0.44
N LYS A 140 14.36 -15.39 0.64
CA LYS A 140 15.39 -15.20 1.67
C LYS A 140 16.36 -14.06 1.36
N ASP A 141 16.61 -13.83 0.07
CA ASP A 141 17.54 -12.78 -0.37
C ASP A 141 16.97 -11.37 -0.10
N LEU A 142 15.65 -11.25 0.07
CA LEU A 142 14.96 -10.01 0.43
C LEU A 142 15.50 -9.38 1.73
N ALA A 143 15.94 -10.19 2.69
CA ALA A 143 16.47 -9.67 3.95
C ALA A 143 17.75 -8.82 3.78
N ASN A 144 18.47 -9.01 2.67
CA ASN A 144 19.74 -8.33 2.38
C ASN A 144 19.62 -7.22 1.34
N LEU A 145 18.41 -6.99 0.80
CA LEU A 145 18.21 -5.93 -0.20
C LEU A 145 18.28 -4.57 0.46
N GLN A 146 19.18 -3.74 -0.07
CA GLN A 146 19.24 -2.30 0.21
C GLN A 146 18.38 -1.49 -0.75
N ASP A 147 17.99 -2.07 -1.89
CA ASP A 147 17.17 -1.41 -2.91
C ASP A 147 15.68 -1.49 -2.56
N HIS A 148 14.95 -0.43 -2.92
CA HIS A 148 13.53 -0.20 -2.59
C HIS A 148 12.59 -0.48 -3.78
N GLY A 149 13.14 -0.92 -4.90
CA GLY A 149 12.39 -1.27 -6.10
C GLY A 149 11.58 -2.57 -5.98
N LEU A 150 10.64 -2.74 -6.90
CA LEU A 150 9.96 -4.01 -7.13
C LEU A 150 10.96 -5.01 -7.71
N VAL A 151 11.20 -6.11 -7.00
CA VAL A 151 12.04 -7.21 -7.45
C VAL A 151 11.20 -8.43 -7.79
N THR A 152 11.56 -9.17 -8.84
CA THR A 152 10.87 -10.42 -9.17
C THR A 152 11.48 -11.57 -8.38
N LEU A 153 10.62 -12.32 -7.69
CA LEU A 153 11.00 -13.48 -6.90
C LEU A 153 10.98 -14.76 -7.73
N LYS A 154 11.96 -15.62 -7.47
CA LYS A 154 11.96 -17.01 -7.92
C LYS A 154 11.30 -17.88 -6.86
N VAL A 155 10.01 -18.13 -7.02
CA VAL A 155 9.21 -19.00 -6.13
C VAL A 155 8.51 -20.09 -6.93
N ALA A 156 8.22 -21.21 -6.27
CA ALA A 156 7.37 -22.24 -6.86
C ALA A 156 5.93 -21.68 -7.05
N PRO A 157 5.19 -22.14 -8.07
CA PRO A 157 3.79 -21.79 -8.23
C PRO A 157 2.96 -22.08 -6.96
N PRO A 158 1.89 -21.33 -6.72
CA PRO A 158 0.94 -21.66 -5.65
C PRO A 158 0.31 -23.04 -5.91
N PRO A 159 0.02 -23.84 -4.87
CA PRO A 159 -0.61 -25.16 -4.99
C PRO A 159 -1.84 -25.23 -5.90
N GLY A 160 -2.74 -24.24 -5.84
CA GLY A 160 -3.93 -24.14 -6.70
C GLY A 160 -3.65 -23.66 -8.14
N GLY A 161 -2.42 -23.26 -8.44
CA GLY A 161 -2.00 -22.73 -9.74
C GLY A 161 -2.39 -21.26 -9.97
N TRP A 162 -1.98 -20.73 -11.12
CA TRP A 162 -2.15 -19.30 -11.45
C TRP A 162 -3.53 -18.96 -12.03
N LYS A 163 -4.14 -19.88 -12.76
CA LYS A 163 -5.39 -19.63 -13.52
C LYS A 163 -6.65 -19.55 -12.65
N ALA A 164 -6.67 -20.27 -11.55
CA ALA A 164 -7.81 -20.34 -10.63
C ALA A 164 -7.35 -20.03 -9.19
N TYR A 165 -6.57 -18.96 -9.04
CA TYR A 165 -5.95 -18.60 -7.78
C TYR A 165 -7.02 -18.13 -6.77
N ASP A 166 -7.12 -18.79 -5.61
CA ASP A 166 -7.99 -18.36 -4.51
C ASP A 166 -7.11 -17.73 -3.40
N PRO A 167 -7.14 -16.40 -3.22
CA PRO A 167 -6.29 -15.73 -2.23
C PRO A 167 -6.57 -16.14 -0.79
N GLY A 168 -7.78 -16.61 -0.48
CA GLY A 168 -8.13 -17.11 0.85
C GLY A 168 -7.53 -18.49 1.12
N LEU A 169 -7.54 -19.38 0.12
CA LEU A 169 -6.91 -20.71 0.23
C LEU A 169 -5.38 -20.67 0.15
N GLU A 170 -4.83 -19.75 -0.64
CA GLU A 170 -3.39 -19.64 -0.91
C GLU A 170 -2.64 -18.77 0.10
N LEU A 171 -3.34 -18.26 1.12
CA LEU A 171 -2.74 -17.45 2.18
C LEU A 171 -1.61 -18.16 2.95
N PRO A 172 -1.68 -19.47 3.27
CA PRO A 172 -0.54 -20.19 3.85
C PRO A 172 0.70 -20.16 2.95
N TRP A 173 0.53 -20.30 1.63
CA TRP A 173 1.64 -20.23 0.68
C TRP A 173 2.24 -18.81 0.61
N LEU A 174 1.42 -17.76 0.61
CA LEU A 174 1.88 -16.36 0.70
C LEU A 174 2.67 -16.11 1.99
N LEU A 175 2.17 -16.60 3.12
CA LEU A 175 2.85 -16.50 4.42
C LEU A 175 4.19 -17.24 4.41
N THR A 176 4.32 -18.38 3.71
CA THR A 176 5.62 -19.04 3.53
C THR A 176 6.63 -18.13 2.82
N GLN A 177 6.19 -17.40 1.78
CA GLN A 177 7.09 -16.48 1.06
C GLN A 177 7.48 -15.29 1.96
N ALA A 178 6.52 -14.70 2.68
CA ALA A 178 6.79 -13.59 3.59
C ALA A 178 7.69 -14.02 4.77
N ARG A 179 7.50 -15.22 5.30
CA ARG A 179 8.30 -15.75 6.42
C ARG A 179 9.72 -16.13 6.07
N ALA A 180 9.99 -16.34 4.78
CA ALA A 180 11.36 -16.50 4.31
C ALA A 180 12.13 -15.17 4.34
N TRP A 181 11.45 -14.02 4.28
CA TRP A 181 12.04 -12.70 4.54
C TRP A 181 12.17 -12.40 6.04
N ALA A 182 11.09 -12.52 6.80
CA ALA A 182 11.08 -12.30 8.25
C ALA A 182 10.27 -13.40 8.95
N PRO A 183 10.85 -14.23 9.84
CA PRO A 183 10.17 -15.39 10.43
C PRO A 183 8.84 -15.08 11.14
N ASP A 184 8.73 -13.87 11.68
CA ASP A 184 7.56 -13.35 12.40
C ASP A 184 6.59 -12.58 11.49
N ALA A 185 6.77 -12.60 10.17
CA ALA A 185 5.90 -11.90 9.23
C ALA A 185 4.42 -12.28 9.41
N ARG A 186 3.56 -11.25 9.49
CA ARG A 186 2.11 -11.36 9.66
C ARG A 186 1.40 -10.58 8.57
N LEU A 187 0.28 -11.12 8.09
CA LEU A 187 -0.57 -10.42 7.14
C LEU A 187 -1.12 -9.14 7.77
N ARG A 188 -0.99 -8.02 7.05
CA ARG A 188 -1.67 -6.75 7.35
C ARG A 188 -2.92 -6.57 6.48
N MET A 189 -2.78 -6.86 5.19
CA MET A 189 -3.83 -6.68 4.20
C MET A 189 -3.60 -7.65 3.06
N LEU A 190 -4.69 -8.14 2.48
CA LEU A 190 -4.67 -8.76 1.16
C LEU A 190 -5.72 -8.10 0.29
N GLN A 191 -5.42 -7.81 -0.96
CA GLN A 191 -6.37 -7.25 -1.91
C GLN A 191 -6.24 -7.88 -3.29
N MET A 192 -7.34 -7.80 -4.05
CA MET A 192 -7.43 -8.28 -5.42
C MET A 192 -8.17 -7.27 -6.29
N THR A 193 -7.66 -7.06 -7.50
CA THR A 193 -8.21 -6.08 -8.44
C THR A 193 -9.32 -6.65 -9.32
N ARG A 194 -9.32 -7.95 -9.58
CA ARG A 194 -10.30 -8.60 -10.45
C ARG A 194 -10.47 -10.08 -10.13
N ALA A 195 -11.52 -10.41 -9.40
CA ALA A 195 -11.98 -11.77 -9.14
C ALA A 195 -13.19 -12.09 -10.03
N GLN A 196 -13.23 -13.34 -10.49
CA GLN A 196 -14.39 -13.92 -11.18
C GLN A 196 -15.53 -14.15 -10.18
N SER A 197 -16.75 -14.36 -10.67
CA SER A 197 -17.93 -14.54 -9.81
C SER A 197 -17.90 -15.83 -8.98
N ASN A 198 -17.03 -16.78 -9.30
CA ASN A 198 -16.76 -17.98 -8.49
C ASN A 198 -15.79 -17.73 -7.31
N GLY A 199 -15.24 -16.51 -7.16
CA GLY A 199 -14.27 -16.17 -6.13
C GLY A 199 -12.82 -16.54 -6.46
N THR A 200 -12.49 -16.88 -7.71
CA THR A 200 -11.09 -17.10 -8.14
C THR A 200 -10.55 -15.93 -8.94
N VAL A 201 -9.23 -15.78 -8.96
CA VAL A 201 -8.49 -14.78 -9.73
C VAL A 201 -7.68 -15.48 -10.82
N ASP A 202 -7.78 -15.03 -12.07
CA ASP A 202 -6.98 -15.56 -13.18
C ASP A 202 -5.68 -14.77 -13.32
N LEU A 203 -4.66 -15.15 -12.55
CA LEU A 203 -3.34 -14.50 -12.56
C LEU A 203 -2.48 -14.91 -13.77
N GLN A 204 -2.99 -15.74 -14.68
CA GLN A 204 -2.25 -16.21 -15.84
C GLN A 204 -2.69 -15.47 -17.11
N ASP A 205 -3.99 -15.51 -17.39
CA ASP A 205 -4.55 -15.09 -18.67
C ASP A 205 -5.19 -13.68 -18.59
N ASP A 206 -5.51 -13.17 -17.39
CA ASP A 206 -6.05 -11.80 -17.19
C ASP A 206 -4.94 -10.82 -16.77
N ALA A 207 -4.60 -9.89 -17.66
CA ALA A 207 -3.51 -8.93 -17.44
C ALA A 207 -3.81 -7.88 -16.36
N ASP A 208 -5.09 -7.63 -16.06
CA ASP A 208 -5.49 -6.66 -15.04
C ASP A 208 -5.73 -7.33 -13.67
N ALA A 209 -5.69 -8.67 -13.62
CA ALA A 209 -5.82 -9.43 -12.40
C ALA A 209 -4.52 -9.39 -11.59
N ILE A 210 -4.60 -8.75 -10.43
CA ILE A 210 -3.51 -8.57 -9.48
C ILE A 210 -4.01 -9.02 -8.12
N VAL A 211 -3.18 -9.78 -7.42
CA VAL A 211 -3.31 -10.01 -5.97
C VAL A 211 -2.13 -9.36 -5.28
N GLU A 212 -2.41 -8.55 -4.26
CA GLU A 212 -1.39 -7.91 -3.46
C GLU A 212 -1.60 -8.27 -1.98
N ALA A 213 -0.54 -8.73 -1.34
CA ALA A 213 -0.53 -9.05 0.08
C ALA A 213 0.57 -8.25 0.77
N VAL A 214 0.20 -7.60 1.86
CA VAL A 214 1.10 -6.75 2.64
C VAL A 214 1.33 -7.39 3.99
N PHE A 215 2.60 -7.49 4.37
CA PHE A 215 3.07 -8.14 5.59
C PHE A 215 3.90 -7.19 6.42
N ASP A 216 3.78 -7.31 7.74
CA ASP A 216 4.59 -6.60 8.71
C ASP A 216 5.36 -7.60 9.59
N SER A 217 6.49 -7.18 10.17
CA SER A 217 7.32 -7.96 11.10
C SER A 217 7.64 -7.11 12.34
N GLU A 218 7.40 -7.65 13.54
CA GLU A 218 7.72 -7.01 14.82
C GLU A 218 9.22 -6.77 14.93
N GLU A 219 10.01 -7.78 14.56
CA GLU A 219 11.45 -7.73 14.68
C GLU A 219 12.02 -6.69 13.70
N ALA A 220 11.50 -6.64 12.47
CA ALA A 220 11.86 -5.62 11.50
C ALA A 220 11.50 -4.21 11.99
N GLN A 221 10.31 -4.04 12.57
CA GLN A 221 9.86 -2.80 13.17
C GLN A 221 10.74 -2.36 14.35
N ALA A 222 11.09 -3.27 15.26
CA ALA A 222 11.94 -3.00 16.42
C ALA A 222 13.38 -2.63 16.00
N ARG A 223 13.93 -3.32 15.00
CA ARG A 223 15.23 -2.96 14.39
C ARG A 223 15.17 -1.57 13.76
N SER A 224 14.08 -1.24 13.08
CA SER A 224 13.86 0.09 12.49
C SER A 224 13.81 1.19 13.54
N ALA A 225 13.02 1.01 14.60
CA ALA A 225 12.96 1.98 15.71
C ALA A 225 14.34 2.22 16.35
N THR A 226 15.11 1.15 16.55
CA THR A 226 16.46 1.24 17.13
C THR A 226 17.44 1.93 16.18
N SER A 227 17.39 1.62 14.89
CA SER A 227 18.24 2.22 13.86
C SER A 227 17.94 3.70 13.68
N HIS A 228 16.66 4.06 13.60
CA HIS A 228 16.20 5.44 13.47
C HIS A 228 16.66 6.29 14.67
N ALA A 229 16.52 5.76 15.90
CA ALA A 229 16.99 6.44 17.11
C ALA A 229 18.51 6.67 17.17
N ARG A 230 19.30 5.86 16.45
CA ARG A 230 20.78 5.92 16.50
C ARG A 230 21.41 6.66 15.31
N THR A 231 20.84 6.50 14.12
CA THR A 231 21.49 6.85 12.86
C THR A 231 20.60 7.62 11.90
N HIS A 232 19.31 7.79 12.24
CA HIS A 232 18.28 8.27 11.31
C HIS A 232 18.18 7.45 10.01
N ALA A 233 18.74 6.23 9.98
CA ALA A 233 18.62 5.35 8.83
C ALA A 233 17.23 4.71 8.79
N GLU A 234 16.58 4.77 7.63
CA GLU A 234 15.34 4.07 7.37
C GLU A 234 15.63 2.57 7.22
N VAL A 235 14.87 1.75 7.94
CA VAL A 235 14.96 0.29 7.84
C VAL A 235 13.60 -0.22 7.38
N ASN A 236 13.65 -1.25 6.53
CA ASN A 236 12.47 -1.95 6.03
C ASN A 236 11.65 -2.51 7.19
N THR A 237 10.36 -2.15 7.25
CA THR A 237 9.41 -2.56 8.29
C THR A 237 8.32 -3.50 7.79
N GLY A 238 8.16 -3.61 6.47
CA GLY A 238 7.15 -4.46 5.85
C GLY A 238 7.58 -5.00 4.49
N LEU A 239 6.73 -5.87 3.95
CA LEU A 239 6.89 -6.53 2.66
C LEU A 239 5.56 -6.50 1.92
N VAL A 240 5.58 -6.02 0.68
CA VAL A 240 4.48 -6.16 -0.28
C VAL A 240 4.83 -7.28 -1.25
N LEU A 241 3.95 -8.27 -1.35
CA LEU A 241 3.99 -9.29 -2.40
C LEU A 241 2.90 -8.98 -3.42
N ARG A 242 3.28 -8.81 -4.69
CA ARG A 242 2.39 -8.58 -5.81
C ARG A 242 2.44 -9.77 -6.75
N LEU A 243 1.29 -10.36 -7.04
CA LEU A 243 1.12 -11.48 -7.94
C LEU A 243 0.38 -11.01 -9.18
N ALA A 244 0.96 -11.24 -10.36
CA ALA A 244 0.34 -10.95 -11.66
C ALA A 244 1.08 -11.70 -12.78
N GLN A 245 0.37 -12.12 -13.83
CA GLN A 245 0.94 -12.75 -15.03
C GLN A 245 1.95 -13.87 -14.72
N THR A 246 1.59 -14.79 -13.81
CA THR A 246 2.44 -15.90 -13.32
C THR A 246 3.75 -15.49 -12.62
N LYS A 247 3.89 -14.21 -12.25
CA LYS A 247 5.06 -13.67 -11.55
C LYS A 247 4.69 -13.29 -10.13
N VAL A 248 5.68 -13.39 -9.25
CA VAL A 248 5.65 -12.81 -7.91
C VAL A 248 6.69 -11.72 -7.84
N GLN A 249 6.25 -10.52 -7.51
CA GLN A 249 7.11 -9.38 -7.24
C GLN A 249 7.06 -9.08 -5.75
N ALA A 250 8.17 -8.60 -5.22
CA ALA A 250 8.31 -8.18 -3.84
C ALA A 250 8.82 -6.74 -3.78
N GLN A 251 8.34 -6.00 -2.80
CA GLN A 251 8.84 -4.68 -2.47
C GLN A 251 8.93 -4.55 -0.95
N LEU A 252 10.09 -4.14 -0.46
CA LEU A 252 10.24 -3.81 0.95
C LEU A 252 9.64 -2.42 1.21
N THR A 253 8.85 -2.32 2.27
CA THR A 253 8.24 -1.05 2.69
C THR A 253 8.92 -0.52 3.93
N TRP A 254 8.95 0.80 4.03
CA TRP A 254 9.49 1.56 5.14
C TRP A 254 8.37 2.39 5.77
N GLY A 255 8.55 2.76 7.03
CA GLY A 255 7.59 3.58 7.76
C GLY A 255 7.64 3.30 9.25
N GLU A 256 7.05 4.21 10.03
CA GLU A 256 6.96 4.06 11.47
C GLU A 256 6.15 2.82 11.85
N ALA A 257 6.69 2.06 12.80
CA ALA A 257 6.05 0.94 13.48
C ALA A 257 4.86 1.45 14.32
N SER A 258 3.78 1.87 13.66
CA SER A 258 2.66 2.56 14.31
C SER A 258 1.40 1.70 14.39
N GLN A 259 1.36 0.55 13.70
CA GLN A 259 0.19 -0.32 13.74
C GLN A 259 0.45 -1.56 14.61
N PRO A 260 -0.47 -1.90 15.53
CA PRO A 260 -0.37 -3.13 16.29
C PRO A 260 -0.40 -4.32 15.35
N LEU A 261 0.41 -5.34 15.64
CA LEU A 261 0.40 -6.56 14.86
C LEU A 261 -0.96 -7.24 14.95
N LEU A 262 -1.46 -7.63 13.77
CA LEU A 262 -2.73 -8.29 13.64
C LEU A 262 -2.58 -9.79 13.99
N PRO A 263 -3.62 -10.42 14.54
CA PRO A 263 -3.58 -11.85 14.84
C PRO A 263 -3.53 -12.67 13.55
N THR A 264 -3.14 -13.93 13.68
CA THR A 264 -3.04 -14.86 12.55
C THR A 264 -4.35 -14.95 11.79
N SER A 265 -4.26 -14.90 10.47
CA SER A 265 -5.38 -15.00 9.57
C SER A 265 -5.78 -16.45 9.35
N GLU A 266 -6.99 -16.80 9.73
CA GLU A 266 -7.69 -18.01 9.28
C GLU A 266 -8.75 -17.59 8.28
N THR A 267 -8.63 -18.09 7.05
CA THR A 267 -9.48 -17.72 5.93
C THR A 267 -10.13 -18.96 5.34
N VAL A 268 -11.45 -18.91 5.14
CA VAL A 268 -12.15 -19.85 4.26
C VAL A 268 -11.84 -19.53 2.79
N PRO A 269 -12.06 -20.49 1.87
CA PRO A 269 -12.01 -20.19 0.44
C PRO A 269 -12.86 -18.98 0.06
N LEU A 270 -12.34 -18.15 -0.82
CA LEU A 270 -13.04 -16.96 -1.30
C LEU A 270 -14.33 -17.34 -2.04
N ALA A 271 -14.37 -18.51 -2.68
CA ALA A 271 -15.58 -19.09 -3.25
C ALA A 271 -16.73 -19.20 -2.23
N ARG A 272 -16.43 -19.52 -0.96
CA ARG A 272 -17.45 -19.60 0.10
C ARG A 272 -17.97 -18.22 0.50
N VAL A 273 -17.09 -17.22 0.52
CA VAL A 273 -17.46 -15.80 0.77
C VAL A 273 -18.37 -15.30 -0.34
N PHE A 274 -18.03 -15.58 -1.60
CA PHE A 274 -18.81 -15.14 -2.75
C PHE A 274 -20.16 -15.85 -2.81
N ALA A 275 -20.23 -17.14 -2.51
CA ALA A 275 -21.48 -17.88 -2.40
C ALA A 275 -22.42 -17.27 -1.33
N ALA A 276 -21.87 -16.87 -0.17
CA ALA A 276 -22.65 -16.20 0.87
C ALA A 276 -23.24 -14.88 0.34
N LEU A 277 -22.43 -14.06 -0.33
CA LEU A 277 -22.86 -12.77 -0.88
C LEU A 277 -23.86 -12.90 -2.04
N GLN A 278 -23.70 -13.90 -2.91
CA GLN A 278 -24.65 -14.23 -3.98
C GLN A 278 -26.00 -14.69 -3.41
N SER A 279 -25.98 -15.54 -2.37
CA SER A 279 -27.22 -16.00 -1.71
C SER A 279 -27.99 -14.84 -1.07
N ALA A 280 -27.28 -13.82 -0.60
CA ALA A 280 -27.84 -12.58 -0.09
C ALA A 280 -28.24 -11.58 -1.19
N ARG A 281 -28.16 -11.95 -2.48
CA ARG A 281 -28.42 -11.11 -3.65
C ARG A 281 -27.66 -9.77 -3.61
N SER A 282 -26.48 -9.78 -3.00
CA SER A 282 -25.68 -8.58 -2.76
C SER A 282 -24.58 -8.36 -3.80
N LEU A 283 -24.46 -9.26 -4.79
CA LEU A 283 -23.43 -9.18 -5.83
C LEU A 283 -24.02 -9.38 -7.23
N PRO A 284 -23.65 -8.52 -8.20
CA PRO A 284 -23.88 -8.77 -9.62
C PRO A 284 -22.93 -9.85 -10.16
N ASP A 285 -23.32 -10.48 -11.27
CA ASP A 285 -22.45 -11.41 -12.03
C ASP A 285 -21.47 -10.64 -12.92
N THR A 286 -20.65 -9.80 -12.29
CA THR A 286 -19.59 -9.01 -12.92
C THR A 286 -18.30 -9.24 -12.17
N PRO A 287 -17.12 -9.05 -12.79
CA PRO A 287 -15.85 -9.07 -12.06
C PRO A 287 -15.85 -8.13 -10.86
N LEU A 288 -15.23 -8.58 -9.77
CA LEU A 288 -15.26 -7.91 -8.46
C LEU A 288 -13.84 -7.55 -8.01
N THR A 289 -13.70 -6.46 -7.26
CA THR A 289 -12.52 -6.23 -6.42
C THR A 289 -12.81 -6.76 -5.03
N GLY A 290 -11.76 -7.06 -4.26
CA GLY A 290 -11.94 -7.35 -2.86
C GLY A 290 -10.71 -7.11 -2.03
N ARG A 291 -10.95 -6.93 -0.73
CA ARG A 291 -9.93 -6.60 0.26
C ARG A 291 -10.22 -7.33 1.56
N LEU A 292 -9.22 -8.04 2.05
CA LEU A 292 -9.17 -8.69 3.35
C LEU A 292 -8.43 -7.76 4.33
N THR A 293 -9.13 -7.33 5.37
CA THR A 293 -8.61 -6.43 6.42
C THR A 293 -9.02 -6.93 7.80
N TRP A 294 -8.27 -6.55 8.82
CA TRP A 294 -8.67 -6.83 10.20
C TRP A 294 -9.69 -5.81 10.72
N ASN A 295 -10.69 -6.32 11.42
CA ASN A 295 -11.67 -5.57 12.18
C ASN A 295 -11.60 -6.05 13.64
N ALA A 296 -11.56 -5.12 14.60
CA ALA A 296 -11.37 -5.46 16.00
C ALA A 296 -12.51 -6.29 16.61
N GLU A 297 -13.74 -6.16 16.09
CA GLU A 297 -14.92 -6.85 16.62
C GLU A 297 -15.18 -8.19 15.90
N ALA A 298 -14.97 -8.22 14.59
CA ALA A 298 -15.33 -9.35 13.75
C ALA A 298 -14.14 -10.20 13.29
N GLY A 299 -12.93 -9.75 13.56
CA GLY A 299 -11.68 -10.36 13.09
C GLY A 299 -11.37 -10.02 11.64
N TRP A 300 -10.79 -10.97 10.89
CA TRP A 300 -10.52 -10.77 9.47
C TRP A 300 -11.84 -10.72 8.67
N VAL A 301 -11.99 -9.70 7.84
CA VAL A 301 -13.20 -9.46 7.04
C VAL A 301 -12.85 -9.17 5.59
N TRP A 302 -13.65 -9.71 4.69
CA TRP A 302 -13.65 -9.40 3.27
C TRP A 302 -14.63 -8.26 2.99
N GLY A 303 -14.13 -7.16 2.44
CA GLY A 303 -14.91 -6.19 1.70
C GLY A 303 -14.83 -6.49 0.21
N VAL A 304 -15.97 -6.56 -0.47
CA VAL A 304 -16.04 -6.88 -1.91
C VAL A 304 -16.83 -5.78 -2.62
N GLN A 305 -16.39 -5.40 -3.81
CA GLN A 305 -17.02 -4.34 -4.58
C GLN A 305 -17.13 -4.74 -6.06
N SER A 306 -18.26 -4.41 -6.70
CA SER A 306 -18.40 -4.58 -8.15
C SER A 306 -17.57 -3.55 -8.89
N ILE A 307 -16.77 -4.01 -9.86
CA ILE A 307 -15.98 -3.11 -10.72
C ILE A 307 -16.91 -2.28 -11.61
N ALA A 308 -17.99 -2.89 -12.11
CA ALA A 308 -18.90 -2.25 -13.06
C ALA A 308 -19.77 -1.16 -12.41
N THR A 309 -20.26 -1.39 -11.19
CA THR A 309 -21.24 -0.51 -10.54
C THR A 309 -20.68 0.27 -9.35
N ALA A 310 -19.43 -0.03 -8.95
CA ALA A 310 -18.85 0.43 -7.69
C ALA A 310 -19.69 0.07 -6.44
N HIS A 311 -20.67 -0.83 -6.56
CA HIS A 311 -21.52 -1.25 -5.46
C HIS A 311 -20.71 -2.07 -4.45
N HIS A 312 -20.75 -1.66 -3.18
CA HIS A 312 -20.12 -2.36 -2.07
C HIS A 312 -21.06 -3.41 -1.51
N ALA A 313 -20.58 -4.67 -1.47
CA ALA A 313 -21.26 -5.72 -0.74
C ALA A 313 -21.06 -5.55 0.78
N PRO A 314 -21.95 -6.11 1.60
CA PRO A 314 -21.71 -6.24 3.04
C PRO A 314 -20.37 -6.91 3.33
N PHE A 315 -19.74 -6.56 4.46
CA PHE A 315 -18.54 -7.24 4.91
C PHE A 315 -18.84 -8.70 5.26
N VAL A 316 -17.88 -9.58 4.98
CA VAL A 316 -18.00 -11.01 5.27
C VAL A 316 -16.85 -11.45 6.14
N ARG A 317 -17.13 -12.09 7.26
CA ARG A 317 -16.11 -12.65 8.14
C ARG A 317 -15.34 -13.74 7.41
N ALA A 318 -14.02 -13.64 7.41
CA ALA A 318 -13.15 -14.51 6.64
C ALA A 318 -13.04 -15.93 7.24
N SER A 319 -13.34 -16.14 8.52
CA SER A 319 -13.24 -17.45 9.17
C SER A 319 -14.45 -18.36 8.98
N ASP A 320 -15.66 -17.81 8.78
CA ASP A 320 -16.90 -18.60 8.67
C ASP A 320 -17.83 -18.18 7.51
N ALA A 321 -17.44 -17.20 6.71
CA ALA A 321 -18.24 -16.59 5.64
C ALA A 321 -19.55 -15.95 6.11
N ARG A 322 -19.66 -15.56 7.38
CA ARG A 322 -20.84 -14.87 7.89
C ARG A 322 -20.85 -13.41 7.46
N ILE A 323 -21.98 -12.94 6.93
CA ILE A 323 -22.21 -11.53 6.64
C ILE A 323 -22.28 -10.74 7.95
N ILE A 324 -21.50 -9.67 8.03
CA ILE A 324 -21.43 -8.73 9.15
C ILE A 324 -22.31 -7.54 8.79
N ARG A 325 -23.19 -7.15 9.71
CA ARG A 325 -24.09 -6.01 9.57
C ARG A 325 -23.57 -4.82 10.34
#